data_AF-A0A3E0PDK4-F1
#
_entry.id   AF-A0A3E0PDK4-F1
#
_cell.length_a   1.000
_cell.length_b   1.000
_cell.length_c   1.000
_cell.angle_alpha   90.00
_cell.angle_beta   90.00
_cell.angle_gamma   90.00
#
_symmetry.space_group_name_H-M   'P 1'
#
loop_
_entity.id
_entity.type
_entity.pdbx_description
1 polymer ?
#
loop_
_entity_poly.entity_id
_entity_poly.type
_entity_poly.pdbx_seq_one_letter_code
_entity_poly.pdbx_strand_id
1 'polypeptide(L)'
;MGLLDRFRRKSSEDPEVVRRRALLANGRLTDGTVIETEAEDGREMVRYEYSVQGVEFESCEFLTDEQLGRPQDYAPGATIGIRYDPRNHSNSIVV
;
A
#
# COMPACT_ATOMS: atom_id res chain seq x y z
N MET A 1 33.75 18.96 -5.40
CA MET A 1 32.49 19.32 -4.70
C MET A 1 31.41 19.45 -5.76
N GLY A 2 30.72 18.35 -6.08
CA GLY A 2 29.81 18.27 -7.22
C GLY A 2 28.46 18.93 -6.96
N LEU A 3 27.95 19.65 -7.96
CA LEU A 3 26.66 20.36 -7.96
C LEU A 3 25.43 19.44 -7.71
N LEU A 4 25.60 18.12 -7.76
CA LEU A 4 24.55 17.11 -7.57
C LEU A 4 24.32 16.72 -6.11
N ASP A 5 25.21 17.11 -5.18
CA ASP A 5 25.10 16.73 -3.76
C ASP A 5 24.00 17.52 -3.02
N ARG A 6 23.51 18.61 -3.64
CA ARG A 6 22.50 19.50 -3.05
C ARG A 6 21.06 19.00 -3.15
N PHE A 7 20.81 17.97 -3.96
CA PHE A 7 19.48 17.34 -4.08
C PHE A 7 19.25 16.18 -3.11
N ARG A 8 20.27 15.78 -2.35
CA ARG A 8 20.16 14.67 -1.39
C ARG A 8 19.89 15.17 0.03
N ARG A 9 18.89 16.03 0.22
CA ARG A 9 18.22 16.10 1.53
C ARG A 9 17.42 14.81 1.66
N LYS A 10 18.03 13.79 2.28
CA LYS A 10 17.26 12.72 2.92
C LYS A 10 16.32 13.42 3.89
N SER A 11 15.05 13.55 3.52
CA SER A 11 14.01 13.95 4.45
C SER A 11 14.07 12.97 5.62
N SER A 12 13.98 13.46 6.85
CA SER A 12 13.88 12.62 8.06
C SER A 12 12.51 11.95 8.20
N GLU A 13 11.67 12.06 7.18
CA GLU A 13 10.34 11.48 7.11
C GLU A 13 10.44 9.99 6.82
N ASP A 14 9.55 9.20 7.44
CA ASP A 14 9.49 7.76 7.25
C ASP A 14 9.28 7.44 5.75
N PRO A 15 10.17 6.62 5.13
CA PRO A 15 10.02 6.22 3.73
C PRO A 15 8.63 5.63 3.40
N GLU A 16 7.98 4.96 4.35
CA GLU A 16 6.63 4.40 4.16
C GLU A 16 5.60 5.52 3.97
N VAL A 17 5.64 6.55 4.82
CA VAL A 17 4.73 7.70 4.75
C VAL A 17 4.91 8.45 3.43
N VAL A 18 6.16 8.61 2.97
CA VAL A 18 6.46 9.22 1.67
C VAL A 18 5.90 8.39 0.52
N ARG A 19 6.08 7.06 0.56
CA ARG A 19 5.55 6.11 -0.43
C ARG A 19 4.03 6.18 -0.50
N ARG A 20 3.36 6.09 0.65
CA ARG A 20 1.90 6.13 0.76
C ARG A 20 1.35 7.44 0.23
N ARG A 21 1.94 8.59 0.62
CA ARG A 21 1.55 9.91 0.11
C ARG A 21 1.69 10.00 -1.41
N ALA A 22 2.77 9.46 -1.99
CA ALA A 22 2.98 9.46 -3.42
C ALA A 22 1.93 8.63 -4.18
N LEU A 23 1.57 7.45 -3.64
CA LEU A 23 0.55 6.57 -4.20
C LEU A 23 -0.86 7.14 -4.06
N LEU A 24 -1.19 7.74 -2.92
CA LEU A 24 -2.46 8.45 -2.73
C LEU A 24 -2.61 9.59 -3.75
N ALA A 25 -1.54 10.34 -4.02
CA ALA A 25 -1.58 11.44 -4.98
C ALA A 25 -1.62 10.99 -6.46
N ASN A 26 -0.85 9.96 -6.85
CA ASN A 26 -0.60 9.65 -8.27
C ASN A 26 -1.01 8.24 -8.70
N GLY A 27 -1.32 7.35 -7.76
CA GLY A 27 -1.66 5.96 -8.05
C GLY A 27 -3.03 5.82 -8.72
N ARG A 28 -3.22 4.72 -9.44
CA ARG A 28 -4.50 4.31 -10.03
C ARG A 28 -5.25 3.42 -9.06
N LEU A 29 -6.59 3.47 -9.13
CA LEU A 29 -7.46 2.61 -8.34
C LEU A 29 -7.81 1.35 -9.14
N THR A 30 -7.87 0.23 -8.43
CA THR A 30 -8.43 -1.03 -8.87
C THR A 30 -9.10 -1.69 -7.68
N ASP A 31 -10.00 -2.63 -7.94
CA ASP A 31 -10.55 -3.49 -6.90
C ASP A 31 -9.58 -4.65 -6.65
N GLY A 32 -9.52 -5.08 -5.39
CA GLY A 32 -8.79 -6.25 -4.93
C GLY A 32 -9.59 -7.03 -3.89
N THR A 33 -9.08 -8.19 -3.52
CA THR A 33 -9.70 -9.07 -2.53
C THR A 33 -8.71 -9.36 -1.42
N VAL A 34 -9.18 -9.30 -0.18
CA VAL A 34 -8.38 -9.74 0.96
C VAL A 34 -8.26 -11.27 0.94
N ILE A 35 -7.04 -11.77 0.98
CA ILE A 35 -6.73 -13.19 1.09
C ILE A 35 -6.71 -13.59 2.57
N GLU A 36 -5.96 -12.84 3.38
CA GLU A 36 -5.68 -13.18 4.77
C GLU A 36 -5.40 -11.92 5.58
N THR A 37 -5.67 -11.99 6.88
CA THR A 37 -5.32 -10.95 7.84
C THR A 37 -4.54 -11.60 8.98
N GLU A 38 -3.33 -11.12 9.23
CA GLU A 38 -2.43 -11.62 10.27
C GLU A 38 -2.10 -10.51 11.26
N ALA A 39 -1.91 -10.84 12.53
CA ALA A 39 -1.42 -9.89 13.52
C ALA A 39 0.08 -10.12 13.75
N GLU A 40 0.91 -9.15 13.36
CA GLU A 40 2.37 -9.19 13.54
C GLU A 40 2.81 -8.04 14.45
N ASP A 41 3.50 -8.36 15.55
CA ASP A 41 3.97 -7.39 16.57
C ASP A 41 2.88 -6.41 17.07
N GLY A 42 1.64 -6.89 17.17
CA GLY A 42 0.49 -6.08 17.63
C GLY A 42 -0.08 -5.13 16.58
N ARG A 43 0.33 -5.25 15.32
CA ARG A 43 -0.25 -4.55 14.16
C ARG A 43 -0.96 -5.55 13.26
N GLU A 44 -2.15 -5.21 12.77
CA GLU A 44 -2.82 -6.03 11.77
C GLU A 44 -2.23 -5.78 10.39
N MET A 45 -1.77 -6.85 9.76
CA MET A 45 -1.31 -6.89 8.39
C MET A 45 -2.36 -7.59 7.54
N VAL A 46 -2.72 -6.96 6.42
CA VAL A 46 -3.63 -7.52 5.44
C VAL A 46 -2.86 -7.97 4.22
N ARG A 47 -3.11 -9.21 3.79
CA ARG A 47 -2.65 -9.76 2.52
C ARG A 47 -3.79 -9.72 1.53
N TYR A 48 -3.52 -9.19 0.35
CA TYR A 48 -4.53 -8.99 -0.67
C TYR A 48 -4.01 -9.27 -2.07
N GLU A 49 -4.93 -9.65 -2.95
CA GLU A 49 -4.69 -9.79 -4.38
C GLU A 49 -5.47 -8.76 -5.18
N TYR A 50 -4.92 -8.39 -6.34
CA TYR A 50 -5.58 -7.52 -7.31
C TYR A 50 -5.08 -7.86 -8.71
N SER A 51 -5.89 -7.57 -9.73
CA SER A 51 -5.53 -7.82 -11.13
C SER A 51 -5.36 -6.52 -11.89
N VAL A 52 -4.28 -6.43 -12.68
CA VAL A 52 -4.02 -5.31 -13.58
C VAL A 52 -3.74 -5.87 -14.96
N GLN A 53 -4.63 -5.59 -15.92
CA GLN A 53 -4.50 -6.02 -17.32
C GLN A 53 -4.34 -7.55 -17.47
N GLY A 54 -5.05 -8.32 -16.63
CA GLY A 54 -5.00 -9.78 -16.65
C GLY A 54 -3.79 -10.40 -15.96
N VAL A 55 -2.96 -9.59 -15.29
CA VAL A 55 -1.87 -10.06 -14.43
C VAL A 55 -2.31 -9.91 -12.98
N GLU A 56 -2.23 -11.00 -12.22
CA GLU A 56 -2.52 -11.03 -10.79
C GLU A 56 -1.28 -10.60 -9.99
N PHE A 57 -1.52 -9.76 -8.99
CA PHE A 57 -0.53 -9.27 -8.06
C PHE A 57 -1.00 -9.57 -6.64
N GLU A 58 -0.07 -10.03 -5.81
CA GLU A 58 -0.28 -10.22 -4.38
C GLU A 58 0.61 -9.24 -3.62
N SER A 59 0.07 -8.64 -2.56
CA SER A 59 0.83 -7.76 -1.67
C SER A 59 0.36 -7.88 -0.23
N CYS A 60 1.20 -7.39 0.69
CA CYS A 60 0.94 -7.37 2.13
C CYS A 60 1.18 -5.95 2.66
N GLU A 61 0.31 -5.50 3.55
CA GLU A 61 0.43 -4.16 4.13
C GLU A 61 -0.16 -4.08 5.53
N PHE A 62 0.46 -3.26 6.39
CA PHE A 62 -0.09 -2.95 7.71
C PHE A 62 -1.27 -1.99 7.60
N LEU A 63 -2.36 -2.32 8.28
CA LEU A 63 -3.51 -1.44 8.40
C LEU A 63 -3.14 -0.20 9.20
N THR A 64 -3.65 0.95 8.74
CA THR A 64 -3.53 2.22 9.50
C THR A 64 -4.49 2.23 10.68
N ASP A 65 -4.26 3.10 11.67
CA ASP A 65 -5.13 3.24 12.84
C ASP A 65 -6.60 3.53 12.47
N GLU A 66 -6.84 4.24 11.36
CA GLU A 66 -8.19 4.49 10.85
C GLU A 66 -8.84 3.22 10.29
N GLN A 67 -8.08 2.40 9.57
CA GLN A 67 -8.53 1.14 8.98
C GLN A 67 -8.78 0.07 10.05
N LEU A 68 -7.97 0.06 11.12
CA LEU A 68 -8.19 -0.75 12.32
C LEU A 68 -9.51 -0.41 13.03
N GLY A 69 -10.08 0.77 12.81
CA GLY A 69 -11.43 1.12 13.27
C GLY A 69 -12.55 0.37 12.53
N ARG A 70 -12.24 -0.27 11.40
CA ARG A 70 -13.18 -1.01 10.54
C ARG A 70 -12.60 -2.36 10.09
N PRO A 71 -12.26 -3.27 11.03
CA PRO A 71 -11.59 -4.53 10.70
C PRO A 71 -12.44 -5.44 9.80
N GLN A 72 -13.76 -5.26 9.81
CA GLN A 72 -14.70 -6.05 9.00
C GLN A 72 -14.58 -5.78 7.50
N ASP A 73 -14.14 -4.57 7.12
CA ASP A 73 -13.90 -4.19 5.73
C ASP A 73 -12.62 -4.83 5.17
N TYR A 74 -11.73 -5.30 6.06
CA TYR A 74 -10.44 -5.91 5.74
C TYR A 74 -10.36 -7.38 6.15
N ALA A 75 -11.52 -8.03 6.36
CA ALA A 75 -11.59 -9.45 6.64
C ALA A 75 -11.32 -10.30 5.38
N PRO A 76 -10.84 -11.54 5.51
CA PRO A 76 -10.66 -12.44 4.37
C PRO A 76 -11.92 -12.58 3.53
N GLY A 77 -11.78 -12.40 2.21
CA GLY A 77 -12.86 -12.39 1.23
C GLY A 77 -13.55 -11.04 1.04
N ALA A 78 -13.19 -10.00 1.79
CA ALA A 78 -13.69 -8.65 1.57
C ALA A 78 -13.11 -8.05 0.27
N THR A 79 -13.94 -7.31 -0.45
CA THR A 79 -13.52 -6.52 -1.61
C THR A 79 -13.03 -5.16 -1.13
N ILE A 80 -11.80 -4.81 -1.49
CA ILE A 80 -11.12 -3.60 -1.03
C ILE A 80 -10.60 -2.77 -2.20
N GLY A 81 -10.49 -1.46 -2.00
CA GLY A 81 -9.89 -0.55 -2.97
C GLY A 81 -8.37 -0.62 -2.87
N ILE A 82 -7.71 -0.95 -3.97
CA ILE A 82 -6.25 -0.96 -4.06
C ILE A 82 -5.80 0.21 -4.93
N ARG A 83 -4.80 0.93 -4.44
CA ARG A 83 -4.15 2.00 -5.18
C ARG A 83 -2.72 1.61 -5.53
N TYR A 84 -2.41 1.56 -6.82
CA TYR A 84 -1.13 1.07 -7.32
C TYR A 84 -0.42 2.10 -8.21
N ASP A 85 0.90 1.99 -8.32
CA ASP A 85 1.68 2.79 -9.27
C ASP A 85 1.58 2.21 -10.69
N PRO A 86 1.04 2.94 -11.69
CA PRO A 86 0.96 2.44 -13.06
C PRO A 86 2.32 2.21 -13.74
N ARG A 87 3.43 2.73 -13.19
CA ARG A 87 4.78 2.45 -13.68
C ARG A 87 5.43 1.26 -12.98
N ASN A 88 4.93 0.89 -11.80
CA ASN A 88 5.39 -0.24 -11.01
C ASN A 88 4.18 -0.90 -10.33
N HIS A 89 3.52 -1.80 -11.05
CA HIS A 89 2.25 -2.38 -10.59
C HIS A 89 2.35 -3.06 -9.23
N SER A 90 3.50 -3.66 -8.89
CA SER A 90 3.74 -4.32 -7.59
C SER A 90 3.75 -3.34 -6.41
N ASN A 91 3.91 -2.04 -6.64
CA ASN A 91 3.86 -1.03 -5.59
C ASN A 91 2.40 -0.58 -5.39
N SER A 92 1.74 -1.20 -4.42
CA SER A 92 0.34 -0.93 -4.08
C SER A 92 0.16 -0.51 -2.63
N ILE A 93 -1.01 0.10 -2.36
CA ILE A 93 -1.54 0.31 -1.02
C ILE A 93 -3.03 -0.04 -0.95
N VAL A 94 -3.47 -0.49 0.21
CA VAL A 94 -4.90 -0.58 0.56
C VAL A 94 -5.42 0.80 0.98
N VAL A 95 -6.57 1.20 0.43
CA VAL A 95 -7.25 2.47 0.71
C VAL A 95 -8.38 2.27 1.71
#